data_AF-A0A3B8VAM3-F1
#
_entry.id   AF-A0A3B8VAM3-F1
#
_cell.length_a   1.000
_cell.length_b   1.000
_cell.length_c   1.000
_cell.angle_alpha   90.00
_cell.angle_beta   90.00
_cell.angle_gamma   90.00
#
_symmetry.space_group_name_H-M   'P 1'
#
loop_
_entity.id
_entity.type
_entity.pdbx_description
1 polymer ?
#
loop_
_entity_poly.entity_id
_entity_poly.type
_entity_poly.pdbx_seq_one_letter_code
_entity_poly.pdbx_strand_id
1 'polypeptide(L)'
;NSRAENVSLWSYIHEEKNLTDVYKPAQAKLREFTEILSECSKMLETDSIVETTRQLLEKTGYVKQFVEENTQESLGRRENVMELLNAISYFEKSRENASLSAFLQEVSLVSDVDNMEADVPAITLMTVHASKGLEFPVVFIAGLEEELFPIGGRNGEDADIEEERRLFYVAITRAQKELFFSFARSRYKFGEEKPGIRSRFLDEVDPGVVRNENGSTINQRQDSLSHTRSGTFVEYDYKKPVSNGYPSKSSSKVVQKSPSTPSASNVQRIIYDDSVSELRVGMFVEHEKFGQGKIINKEGQGSDTRIVVVFQNHGQKKLALKFAKLRVIGG
;
A
#
# COMPACT_ATOMS: atom_id res chain seq x y z
N ASN A 1 27.07 16.44 -24.88
CA ASN A 1 27.55 17.66 -25.57
C ASN A 1 26.75 18.88 -25.13
N SER A 2 25.42 18.93 -25.23
CA SER A 2 24.60 20.05 -24.67
C SER A 2 24.96 20.55 -23.25
N ARG A 3 25.20 19.64 -22.28
CA ARG A 3 25.67 20.01 -20.91
C ARG A 3 27.09 20.60 -20.85
N ALA A 4 27.95 20.29 -21.82
CA ALA A 4 29.32 20.82 -21.91
C ALA A 4 29.35 22.20 -22.58
N GLU A 5 28.43 22.44 -23.53
CA GLU A 5 28.24 23.71 -24.23
C GLU A 5 27.30 24.67 -23.49
N ASN A 6 26.68 24.21 -22.39
CA ASN A 6 25.73 24.95 -21.56
C ASN A 6 24.51 25.49 -22.34
N VAL A 7 24.06 24.74 -23.35
CA VAL A 7 22.89 25.07 -24.19
C VAL A 7 21.69 24.20 -23.82
N SER A 8 20.48 24.71 -24.12
CA SER A 8 19.25 23.92 -23.94
C SER A 8 19.28 22.66 -24.83
N LEU A 9 18.67 21.57 -24.37
CA LEU A 9 18.61 20.34 -25.16
C LEU A 9 17.89 20.58 -26.50
N TRP A 10 16.84 21.42 -26.51
CA TRP A 10 16.11 21.81 -27.70
C TRP A 10 17.01 22.53 -28.72
N SER A 11 17.73 23.57 -28.28
CA SER A 11 18.69 24.30 -29.12
C SER A 11 19.74 23.36 -29.72
N TYR A 12 20.27 22.44 -28.90
CA TYR A 12 21.28 21.48 -29.34
C TYR A 12 20.77 20.51 -30.42
N ILE A 13 19.56 19.96 -30.29
CA ILE A 13 18.99 19.03 -31.29
C ILE A 13 18.41 19.72 -32.52
N HIS A 14 18.12 21.02 -32.44
CA HIS A 14 17.60 21.80 -33.57
C HIS A 14 18.70 22.20 -34.57
N GLU A 15 19.96 22.27 -34.12
CA GLU A 15 21.10 22.54 -35.00
C GLU A 15 21.58 21.26 -35.72
N GLU A 16 21.40 21.20 -37.05
CA GLU A 16 21.83 20.06 -37.89
C GLU A 16 23.31 19.67 -37.73
N LYS A 17 24.18 20.62 -37.38
CA LYS A 17 25.61 20.39 -37.15
C LYS A 17 25.89 19.56 -35.89
N ASN A 18 25.01 19.59 -34.91
CA ASN A 18 25.18 18.91 -33.63
C ASN A 18 24.61 17.48 -33.66
N LEU A 19 23.78 17.18 -34.67
CA LEU A 19 23.26 15.84 -34.94
C LEU A 19 24.33 14.88 -35.48
N THR A 20 25.45 15.36 -36.06
CA THR A 20 26.50 14.47 -36.61
C THR A 20 27.20 13.61 -35.57
N ASP A 21 27.22 14.05 -34.31
CA ASP A 21 27.78 13.30 -33.17
C ASP A 21 26.88 12.14 -32.71
N VAL A 22 25.64 12.08 -33.19
CA VAL A 22 24.63 11.09 -32.77
C VAL A 22 24.63 9.88 -33.71
N TYR A 23 24.29 8.70 -33.18
CA TYR A 23 24.14 7.47 -33.96
C TYR A 23 23.22 7.65 -35.19
N LYS A 24 23.68 7.29 -36.39
CA LYS A 24 23.04 7.65 -37.68
C LYS A 24 21.52 7.40 -37.75
N PRO A 25 20.96 6.23 -37.40
CA PRO A 25 19.51 6.03 -37.35
C PRO A 25 18.76 6.97 -36.40
N ALA A 26 19.36 7.37 -35.29
CA ALA A 26 18.77 8.31 -34.35
C ALA A 26 18.79 9.77 -34.89
N GLN A 27 19.72 10.13 -35.79
CA GLN A 27 19.72 11.43 -36.46
C GLN A 27 18.41 11.67 -37.23
N ALA A 28 17.96 10.66 -38.00
CA ALA A 28 16.71 10.74 -38.75
C ALA A 28 15.50 10.89 -37.83
N LYS A 29 15.45 10.12 -36.72
CA LYS A 29 14.34 10.19 -35.75
C LYS A 29 14.33 11.49 -34.93
N LEU A 30 15.50 12.04 -34.61
CA LEU A 30 15.59 13.36 -33.97
C LEU A 30 15.15 14.48 -34.91
N ARG A 31 15.47 14.39 -36.21
CA ARG A 31 14.99 15.34 -37.23
C ARG A 31 13.47 15.28 -37.39
N GLU A 32 12.89 14.09 -37.53
CA GLU A 32 11.43 13.89 -37.58
C GLU A 32 10.73 14.51 -36.36
N PHE A 33 11.31 14.34 -35.17
CA PHE A 33 10.81 14.94 -33.92
C PHE A 33 10.93 16.48 -33.88
N THR A 34 12.08 17.04 -34.29
CA THR A 34 12.26 18.50 -34.29
C THR A 34 11.45 19.19 -35.38
N GLU A 35 11.22 18.56 -36.52
CA GLU A 35 10.32 19.00 -37.57
C GLU A 35 8.87 19.11 -37.06
N ILE A 36 8.31 18.04 -36.49
CA ILE A 36 6.95 18.03 -35.93
C ILE A 36 6.74 19.17 -34.91
N LEU A 37 7.66 19.33 -33.95
CA LEU A 37 7.54 20.37 -32.93
C LEU A 37 7.74 21.78 -33.50
N SER A 38 8.61 21.96 -34.49
CA SER A 38 8.81 23.27 -35.14
C SER A 38 7.62 23.66 -36.03
N GLU A 39 6.95 22.70 -36.66
CA GLU A 39 5.69 22.92 -37.37
C GLU A 39 4.58 23.33 -36.40
N CYS A 40 4.37 22.55 -35.32
CA CYS A 40 3.36 22.87 -34.30
C CYS A 40 3.62 24.25 -33.66
N SER A 41 4.88 24.61 -33.40
CA SER A 41 5.21 25.93 -32.85
C SER A 41 4.86 27.08 -33.79
N LYS A 42 4.91 26.88 -35.12
CA LYS A 42 4.49 27.89 -36.11
C LYS A 42 2.98 27.94 -36.24
N MET A 43 2.31 26.78 -36.20
CA MET A 43 0.84 26.71 -36.21
C MET A 43 0.21 27.45 -35.02
N LEU A 44 0.83 27.45 -33.83
CA LEU A 44 0.36 28.26 -32.69
C LEU A 44 0.36 29.77 -32.95
N GLU A 45 1.04 30.27 -33.99
CA GLU A 45 1.03 31.69 -34.38
C GLU A 45 -0.07 32.00 -35.43
N THR A 46 -0.64 31.01 -36.10
CA THR A 46 -1.55 31.18 -37.25
C THR A 46 -2.91 30.50 -37.10
N ASP A 47 -2.93 29.33 -36.46
CA ASP A 47 -4.08 28.43 -36.31
C ASP A 47 -4.55 28.38 -34.85
N SER A 48 -5.68 27.71 -34.61
CA SER A 48 -6.20 27.52 -33.26
C SER A 48 -5.37 26.48 -32.47
N ILE A 49 -5.40 26.60 -31.15
CA ILE A 49 -4.78 25.67 -30.20
C ILE A 49 -5.37 24.26 -30.38
N VAL A 50 -6.70 24.14 -30.56
CA VAL A 50 -7.35 22.84 -30.86
C VAL A 50 -6.83 22.22 -32.14
N GLU A 51 -6.73 23.00 -33.23
CA GLU A 51 -6.27 22.48 -34.52
C GLU A 51 -4.80 22.07 -34.47
N THR A 52 -3.95 22.89 -33.84
CA THR A 52 -2.54 22.54 -33.60
C THR A 52 -2.40 21.27 -32.75
N THR A 53 -3.21 21.13 -31.70
CA THR A 53 -3.19 19.94 -30.82
C THR A 53 -3.67 18.70 -31.56
N ARG A 54 -4.69 18.82 -32.43
CA ARG A 54 -5.16 17.73 -33.30
C ARG A 54 -4.06 17.27 -34.25
N GLN A 55 -3.40 18.18 -34.97
CA GLN A 55 -2.33 17.81 -35.89
C GLN A 55 -1.10 17.24 -35.17
N LEU A 56 -0.77 17.71 -33.96
CA LEU A 56 0.26 17.10 -33.12
C LEU A 56 -0.09 15.64 -32.78
N LEU A 57 -1.32 15.36 -32.34
CA LEU A 57 -1.80 14.02 -31.99
C LEU A 57 -1.83 13.06 -33.19
N GLU A 58 -2.12 13.57 -34.39
CA GLU A 58 -2.08 12.81 -35.64
C GLU A 58 -0.64 12.55 -36.11
N LYS A 59 0.21 13.58 -36.20
CA LYS A 59 1.61 13.49 -36.66
C LYS A 59 2.46 12.60 -35.75
N THR A 60 2.24 12.64 -34.43
CA THR A 60 2.91 11.77 -33.46
C THR A 60 2.41 10.32 -33.48
N GLY A 61 1.27 10.04 -34.14
CA GLY A 61 0.62 8.73 -34.13
C GLY A 61 0.03 8.35 -32.77
N TYR A 62 -0.07 9.27 -31.81
CA TYR A 62 -0.45 8.98 -30.43
C TYR A 62 -1.86 8.39 -30.33
N VAL A 63 -2.83 8.97 -31.04
CA VAL A 63 -4.20 8.44 -31.11
C VAL A 63 -4.26 7.14 -31.91
N LYS A 64 -3.41 6.99 -32.95
CA LYS A 64 -3.36 5.80 -33.80
C LYS A 64 -2.92 4.57 -33.01
N GLN A 65 -1.98 4.71 -32.08
CA GLN A 65 -1.54 3.63 -31.20
C GLN A 65 -2.71 3.02 -30.41
N PHE A 66 -3.61 3.84 -29.85
CA PHE A 66 -4.77 3.33 -29.10
C PHE A 66 -5.81 2.62 -29.99
N VAL A 67 -5.96 3.05 -31.25
CA VAL A 67 -6.84 2.40 -32.23
C VAL A 67 -6.29 1.05 -32.67
N GLU A 68 -4.96 0.93 -32.83
CA GLU A 68 -4.29 -0.32 -33.18
C GLU A 68 -4.26 -1.32 -32.01
N GLU A 69 -4.10 -0.84 -30.78
CA GLU A 69 -4.08 -1.66 -29.56
C GLU A 69 -5.47 -2.22 -29.19
N ASN A 70 -6.53 -1.44 -29.42
CA ASN A 70 -7.94 -1.84 -29.35
C ASN A 70 -8.36 -2.61 -28.07
N THR A 71 -7.74 -2.32 -26.92
CA THR A 71 -8.20 -2.83 -25.61
C THR A 71 -9.20 -1.87 -24.97
N GLN A 72 -9.93 -2.35 -23.96
CA GLN A 72 -10.81 -1.51 -23.14
C GLN A 72 -10.05 -0.32 -22.49
N GLU A 73 -8.80 -0.53 -22.08
CA GLU A 73 -7.97 0.54 -21.52
C GLU A 73 -7.56 1.56 -22.61
N SER A 74 -7.16 1.09 -23.79
CA SER A 74 -6.80 1.94 -24.94
C SER A 74 -7.98 2.79 -25.41
N LEU A 75 -9.20 2.23 -25.39
CA LEU A 75 -10.43 2.94 -25.72
C LEU A 75 -10.73 4.07 -24.73
N GLY A 76 -10.63 3.81 -23.41
CA GLY A 76 -10.80 4.83 -22.38
C GLY A 76 -9.72 5.92 -22.44
N ARG A 77 -8.45 5.56 -22.72
CA ARG A 77 -7.37 6.54 -22.94
C ARG A 77 -7.65 7.43 -24.15
N ARG A 78 -8.19 6.87 -25.25
CA ARG A 78 -8.62 7.63 -26.43
C ARG A 78 -9.76 8.59 -26.11
N GLU A 79 -10.73 8.17 -25.30
CA GLU A 79 -11.84 9.03 -24.83
C GLU A 79 -11.31 10.22 -24.01
N ASN A 80 -10.39 10.00 -23.07
CA ASN A 80 -9.73 11.07 -22.31
C ASN A 80 -8.99 12.08 -23.22
N VAL A 81 -8.35 11.62 -24.31
CA VAL A 81 -7.68 12.51 -25.29
C VAL A 81 -8.68 13.33 -26.10
N MET A 82 -9.85 12.75 -26.45
CA MET A 82 -10.92 13.49 -27.10
C MET A 82 -11.52 14.54 -26.15
N GLU A 83 -11.64 14.23 -24.86
CA GLU A 83 -12.14 15.18 -23.87
C GLU A 83 -11.17 16.34 -23.61
N LEU A 84 -9.86 16.08 -23.65
CA LEU A 84 -8.85 17.15 -23.66
C LEU A 84 -9.05 18.11 -24.86
N LEU A 85 -9.34 17.59 -26.06
CA LEU A 85 -9.63 18.43 -27.24
C LEU A 85 -10.94 19.23 -27.06
N ASN A 86 -11.96 18.66 -26.40
CA ASN A 86 -13.20 19.36 -26.06
C ASN A 86 -12.92 20.52 -25.08
N ALA A 87 -12.15 20.27 -24.03
CA ALA A 87 -11.78 21.27 -23.02
C ALA A 87 -10.97 22.43 -23.64
N ILE A 88 -9.99 22.14 -24.50
CA ILE A 88 -9.26 23.18 -25.25
C ILE A 88 -10.24 23.98 -26.14
N SER A 89 -11.19 23.33 -26.82
CA SER A 89 -12.17 24.02 -27.67
C SER A 89 -13.11 24.93 -26.89
N TYR A 90 -13.48 24.55 -25.67
CA TYR A 90 -14.27 25.37 -24.77
C TYR A 90 -13.46 26.59 -24.28
N PHE A 91 -12.20 26.38 -23.90
CA PHE A 91 -11.27 27.46 -23.53
C PHE A 91 -11.07 28.47 -24.67
N GLU A 92 -10.84 28.00 -25.90
CA GLU A 92 -10.69 28.89 -27.07
C GLU A 92 -11.96 29.72 -27.37
N LYS A 93 -13.15 29.13 -27.20
CA LYS A 93 -14.42 29.83 -27.46
C LYS A 93 -14.82 30.82 -26.37
N SER A 94 -14.34 30.62 -25.14
CA SER A 94 -14.70 31.45 -23.98
C SER A 94 -13.79 32.66 -23.77
N ARG A 95 -12.70 32.80 -24.53
CA ARG A 95 -11.71 33.90 -24.39
C ARG A 95 -11.30 34.46 -25.75
N GLU A 96 -11.42 35.78 -25.93
CA GLU A 96 -11.03 36.46 -27.19
C GLU A 96 -9.52 36.38 -27.50
N ASN A 97 -8.66 36.28 -26.49
CA ASN A 97 -7.21 36.12 -26.62
C ASN A 97 -6.76 34.81 -25.94
N ALA A 98 -7.26 33.68 -26.42
CA ALA A 98 -6.81 32.36 -25.99
C ALA A 98 -5.34 32.14 -26.37
N SER A 99 -4.52 31.67 -25.41
CA SER A 99 -3.14 31.26 -25.68
C SER A 99 -2.84 29.95 -24.95
N LEU A 100 -1.94 29.13 -25.50
CA LEU A 100 -1.56 27.85 -24.91
C LEU A 100 -1.02 28.02 -23.48
N SER A 101 -0.26 29.09 -23.21
CA SER A 101 0.24 29.40 -21.86
C SER A 101 -0.90 29.67 -20.88
N ALA A 102 -1.93 30.43 -21.29
CA ALA A 102 -3.09 30.69 -20.45
C ALA A 102 -3.94 29.44 -20.21
N PHE A 103 -4.07 28.56 -21.22
CA PHE A 103 -4.74 27.25 -21.05
C PHE A 103 -4.00 26.37 -20.04
N LEU A 104 -2.67 26.25 -20.16
CA LEU A 104 -1.86 25.45 -19.24
C LEU A 104 -1.87 26.01 -17.81
N GLN A 105 -1.98 27.33 -17.65
CA GLN A 105 -2.20 27.96 -16.34
C GLN A 105 -3.58 27.60 -15.77
N GLU A 106 -4.64 27.64 -16.58
CA GLU A 106 -5.99 27.28 -16.13
C GLU A 106 -6.09 25.80 -15.74
N VAL A 107 -5.57 24.87 -16.56
CA VAL A 107 -5.53 23.44 -16.23
C VAL A 107 -4.70 23.15 -14.97
N SER A 108 -3.68 23.96 -14.67
CA SER A 108 -2.91 23.86 -13.43
C SER A 108 -3.60 24.48 -12.20
N LEU A 109 -4.69 25.23 -12.39
CA LEU A 109 -5.48 25.87 -11.33
C LEU A 109 -6.79 25.12 -11.06
N VAL A 110 -7.38 24.47 -12.06
CA VAL A 110 -8.56 23.62 -11.92
C VAL A 110 -8.23 22.44 -11.00
N SER A 111 -8.90 22.39 -9.85
CA SER A 111 -8.84 21.24 -8.95
C SER A 111 -9.95 20.25 -9.26
N ASP A 112 -9.80 18.99 -8.83
CA ASP A 112 -10.86 17.95 -8.96
C ASP A 112 -12.19 18.36 -8.29
N VAL A 113 -12.17 19.38 -7.42
CA VAL A 113 -13.35 19.93 -6.74
C VAL A 113 -14.12 20.90 -7.65
N ASP A 114 -13.44 21.65 -8.51
CA ASP A 114 -14.06 22.68 -9.35
C ASP A 114 -14.87 22.09 -10.51
N ASN A 115 -14.57 20.85 -10.91
CA ASN A 115 -15.28 20.10 -11.96
C ASN A 115 -16.49 19.32 -11.44
N MET A 116 -16.90 19.49 -10.17
CA MET A 116 -18.08 18.81 -9.63
C MET A 116 -19.37 19.48 -10.12
N GLU A 117 -20.00 18.90 -11.15
CA GLU A 117 -21.34 19.30 -11.60
C GLU A 117 -22.36 19.11 -10.46
N ALA A 118 -22.80 20.22 -9.88
CA ALA A 118 -23.65 20.24 -8.68
C ALA A 118 -25.04 19.59 -8.86
N ASP A 119 -25.47 19.34 -10.11
CA ASP A 119 -26.80 18.83 -10.46
C ASP A 119 -26.81 17.33 -10.83
N VAL A 120 -25.65 16.66 -10.85
CA VAL A 120 -25.55 15.21 -11.11
C VAL A 120 -25.63 14.44 -9.78
N PRO A 121 -26.66 13.61 -9.54
CA PRO A 121 -26.78 12.85 -8.29
C PRO A 121 -25.76 11.72 -8.24
N ALA A 122 -24.59 11.99 -7.63
CA ALA A 122 -23.47 11.08 -7.51
C ALA A 122 -22.95 10.96 -6.06
N ILE A 123 -22.19 9.90 -5.78
CA ILE A 123 -21.43 9.78 -4.53
C ILE A 123 -20.06 10.40 -4.75
N THR A 124 -19.76 11.47 -4.03
CA THR A 124 -18.45 12.13 -4.09
C THR A 124 -17.40 11.31 -3.35
N LEU A 125 -16.35 10.86 -4.07
CA LEU A 125 -15.18 10.21 -3.48
C LEU A 125 -13.96 11.12 -3.63
N MET A 126 -13.29 11.43 -2.53
CA MET A 126 -12.15 12.35 -2.50
C MET A 126 -11.17 11.98 -1.38
N THR A 127 -9.98 12.59 -1.40
CA THR A 127 -9.04 12.49 -0.26
C THR A 127 -9.47 13.42 0.88
N VAL A 128 -9.04 13.13 2.11
CA VAL A 128 -9.28 14.00 3.28
C VAL A 128 -8.79 15.43 3.03
N HIS A 129 -7.64 15.60 2.36
CA HIS A 129 -7.08 16.90 1.99
C HIS A 129 -8.02 17.72 1.09
N ALA A 130 -8.59 17.09 0.06
CA ALA A 130 -9.51 17.73 -0.89
C ALA A 130 -10.85 18.14 -0.25
N SER A 131 -11.23 17.52 0.88
CA SER A 131 -12.47 17.86 1.59
C SER A 131 -12.44 19.21 2.35
N LYS A 132 -11.27 19.84 2.46
CA LYS A 132 -11.09 21.06 3.26
C LYS A 132 -11.93 22.22 2.72
N GLY A 133 -12.87 22.70 3.53
CA GLY A 133 -13.79 23.79 3.17
C GLY A 133 -15.12 23.32 2.59
N LEU A 134 -15.27 22.03 2.29
CA LEU A 134 -16.54 21.41 1.87
C LEU A 134 -17.29 20.83 3.07
N GLU A 135 -18.61 20.68 2.96
CA GLU A 135 -19.42 20.03 3.98
C GLU A 135 -20.50 19.17 3.32
N PHE A 136 -20.82 18.03 3.95
CA PHE A 136 -21.75 17.05 3.41
C PHE A 136 -22.75 16.59 4.48
N PRO A 137 -24.02 16.30 4.14
CA PRO A 137 -24.99 15.75 5.08
C PRO A 137 -24.52 14.45 5.74
N VAL A 138 -23.88 13.57 4.96
CA VAL A 138 -23.37 12.26 5.38
C VAL A 138 -21.94 12.10 4.89
N VAL A 139 -21.04 11.64 5.76
CA VAL A 139 -19.62 11.40 5.43
C VAL A 139 -19.19 9.99 5.85
N PHE A 140 -18.44 9.32 4.98
CA PHE A 140 -17.78 8.04 5.26
C PHE A 140 -16.26 8.23 5.24
N ILE A 141 -15.61 8.13 6.41
CA ILE A 141 -14.15 8.11 6.53
C ILE A 141 -13.71 6.65 6.51
N ALA A 142 -13.20 6.21 5.36
CA ALA A 142 -12.76 4.85 5.14
C ALA A 142 -11.23 4.69 5.28
N GLY A 143 -10.80 3.49 5.71
CA GLY A 143 -9.38 3.16 5.81
C GLY A 143 -8.68 3.72 7.05
N LEU A 144 -9.39 3.83 8.18
CA LEU A 144 -8.82 4.21 9.47
C LEU A 144 -7.97 3.07 10.06
N GLU A 145 -6.82 2.88 9.43
CA GLU A 145 -5.82 1.86 9.70
C GLU A 145 -4.46 2.51 9.99
N GLU A 146 -3.67 1.96 10.91
CA GLU A 146 -2.27 2.34 11.06
C GLU A 146 -1.50 2.08 9.74
N GLU A 147 -0.51 2.91 9.42
CA GLU A 147 0.22 2.89 8.13
C GLU A 147 -0.63 3.24 6.89
N LEU A 148 -1.82 3.82 7.11
CA LEU A 148 -2.72 4.34 6.08
C LEU A 148 -3.35 5.68 6.50
N PHE A 149 -3.91 5.77 7.71
CA PHE A 149 -4.36 7.01 8.34
C PHE A 149 -4.38 6.84 9.89
N PRO A 150 -3.30 7.19 10.61
CA PRO A 150 -2.18 8.01 10.14
C PRO A 150 -1.27 7.29 9.15
N ILE A 151 -0.72 8.05 8.18
CA ILE A 151 0.38 7.59 7.34
C ILE A 151 1.64 7.49 8.21
N GLY A 152 2.24 6.29 8.26
CA GLY A 152 3.48 6.06 8.99
C GLY A 152 4.65 6.81 8.36
N GLY A 153 5.56 7.31 9.21
CA GLY A 153 6.73 8.07 8.79
C GLY A 153 7.64 7.22 7.88
N ARG A 154 7.80 7.63 6.62
CA ARG A 154 8.77 6.98 5.73
C ARG A 154 10.17 7.22 6.29
N ASN A 155 10.93 6.14 6.46
CA ASN A 155 12.37 6.16 6.79
C ASN A 155 12.75 6.53 8.23
N GLY A 156 11.85 6.37 9.21
CA GLY A 156 12.22 6.44 10.63
C GLY A 156 12.35 7.86 11.21
N GLU A 157 11.84 8.87 10.50
CA GLU A 157 11.39 10.10 11.13
C GLU A 157 10.11 9.81 11.92
N ASP A 158 9.95 10.44 13.09
CA ASP A 158 8.68 10.38 13.82
C ASP A 158 7.58 10.94 12.91
N ALA A 159 6.54 10.13 12.67
CA ALA A 159 5.39 10.59 11.87
C ALA A 159 4.82 11.87 12.50
N ASP A 160 4.46 12.87 11.70
CA ASP A 160 3.72 14.04 12.19
C ASP A 160 2.27 13.64 12.49
N ILE A 161 2.12 12.90 13.59
CA ILE A 161 0.83 12.45 14.13
C ILE A 161 -0.04 13.66 14.49
N GLU A 162 0.55 14.83 14.77
CA GLU A 162 -0.20 16.05 15.02
C GLU A 162 -0.83 16.61 13.73
N GLU A 163 -0.13 16.59 12.59
CA GLU A 163 -0.71 16.95 11.28
C GLU A 163 -1.74 15.91 10.83
N GLU A 164 -1.45 14.62 10.95
CA GLU A 164 -2.41 13.56 10.62
C GLU A 164 -3.67 13.62 11.53
N ARG A 165 -3.51 14.03 12.81
CA ARG A 165 -4.65 14.29 13.71
C ARG A 165 -5.42 15.55 13.30
N ARG A 166 -4.75 16.62 12.86
CA ARG A 166 -5.40 17.80 12.28
C ARG A 166 -6.22 17.42 11.03
N LEU A 167 -5.70 16.55 10.18
CA LEU A 167 -6.41 16.00 9.03
C LEU A 167 -7.63 15.16 9.45
N PHE A 168 -7.50 14.31 10.48
CA PHE A 168 -8.63 13.54 11.02
C PHE A 168 -9.73 14.45 11.60
N TYR A 169 -9.35 15.52 12.31
CA TYR A 169 -10.29 16.54 12.78
C TYR A 169 -10.99 17.28 11.62
N VAL A 170 -10.25 17.63 10.56
CA VAL A 170 -10.86 18.20 9.34
C VAL A 170 -11.87 17.22 8.76
N ALA A 171 -11.53 15.94 8.61
CA ALA A 171 -12.43 14.91 8.08
C ALA A 171 -13.72 14.77 8.91
N ILE A 172 -13.62 14.70 10.24
CA ILE A 172 -14.78 14.65 11.15
C ILE A 172 -15.70 15.87 10.92
N THR A 173 -15.11 17.06 10.87
CA THR A 173 -15.87 18.33 10.75
C THR A 173 -16.45 18.58 9.35
N ARG A 174 -16.31 17.66 8.38
CA ARG A 174 -17.03 17.75 7.10
C ARG A 174 -18.47 17.24 7.19
N ALA A 175 -18.80 16.48 8.24
CA ALA A 175 -20.12 15.85 8.40
C ALA A 175 -21.12 16.78 9.10
N GLN A 176 -22.29 17.00 8.49
CA GLN A 176 -23.34 17.84 9.08
C GLN A 176 -24.40 17.05 9.88
N LYS A 177 -24.67 15.79 9.53
CA LYS A 177 -25.70 14.95 10.19
C LYS A 177 -25.17 13.60 10.63
N GLU A 178 -24.57 12.84 9.71
CA GLU A 178 -24.11 11.48 9.98
C GLU A 178 -22.64 11.29 9.57
N LEU A 179 -21.89 10.61 10.42
CA LEU A 179 -20.47 10.30 10.22
C LEU A 179 -20.23 8.82 10.47
N PHE A 180 -19.66 8.15 9.47
CA PHE A 180 -19.33 6.74 9.52
C PHE A 180 -17.82 6.53 9.43
N PHE A 181 -17.28 5.65 10.27
CA PHE A 181 -15.89 5.24 10.27
C PHE A 181 -15.75 3.80 9.79
N SER A 182 -14.76 3.49 8.95
CA SER A 182 -14.45 2.09 8.60
C SER A 182 -12.95 1.78 8.55
N PHE A 183 -12.61 0.54 8.91
CA PHE A 183 -11.26 -0.02 8.85
C PHE A 183 -11.33 -1.48 8.39
N ALA A 184 -10.34 -1.94 7.63
CA ALA A 184 -10.23 -3.34 7.22
C ALA A 184 -9.39 -4.16 8.22
N ARG A 185 -9.78 -5.41 8.47
CA ARG A 185 -8.95 -6.37 9.23
C ARG A 185 -7.77 -6.92 8.41
N SER A 186 -7.86 -6.85 7.09
CA SER A 186 -6.84 -7.28 6.14
C SER A 186 -6.97 -6.46 4.86
N ARG A 187 -5.85 -6.09 4.24
CA ARG A 187 -5.79 -5.27 3.03
C ARG A 187 -4.68 -5.76 2.11
N TYR A 188 -5.00 -5.90 0.82
CA TYR A 188 -3.97 -6.08 -0.21
C TYR A 188 -3.27 -4.73 -0.49
N LYS A 189 -1.95 -4.68 -0.31
CA LYS A 189 -1.10 -3.51 -0.56
C LYS A 189 0.18 -3.97 -1.27
N PHE A 190 0.41 -3.47 -2.48
CA PHE A 190 1.54 -3.87 -3.36
C PHE A 190 1.62 -5.37 -3.66
N GLY A 191 0.47 -6.04 -3.86
CA GLY A 191 0.40 -7.47 -4.20
C GLY A 191 0.52 -8.43 -3.02
N GLU A 192 0.81 -7.94 -1.81
CA GLU A 192 0.80 -8.72 -0.57
C GLU A 192 -0.46 -8.44 0.24
N GLU A 193 -1.06 -9.48 0.83
CA GLU A 193 -2.07 -9.33 1.87
C GLU A 193 -1.39 -8.96 3.20
N LYS A 194 -1.82 -7.86 3.83
CA LYS A 194 -1.30 -7.40 5.12
C LYS A 194 -2.44 -7.27 6.14
N PRO A 195 -2.26 -7.75 7.38
CA PRO A 195 -3.25 -7.55 8.43
C PRO A 195 -3.38 -6.05 8.73
N GLY A 196 -4.62 -5.56 8.74
CA GLY A 196 -4.93 -4.18 9.08
C GLY A 196 -5.00 -4.00 10.60
N ILE A 197 -4.29 -3.00 11.12
CA ILE A 197 -4.38 -2.57 12.51
C ILE A 197 -5.27 -1.33 12.54
N ARG A 198 -6.31 -1.32 13.38
CA ARG A 198 -7.20 -0.17 13.59
C ARG A 198 -6.38 1.07 13.98
N SER A 199 -6.63 2.20 13.33
CA SER A 199 -5.99 3.48 13.64
C SER A 199 -6.21 3.93 15.09
N ARG A 200 -5.14 4.44 15.70
CA ARG A 200 -5.14 5.08 17.03
C ARG A 200 -6.18 6.20 17.15
N PHE A 201 -6.49 6.91 16.07
CA PHE A 201 -7.45 8.02 16.09
C PHE A 201 -8.87 7.55 16.46
N LEU A 202 -9.23 6.28 16.21
CA LEU A 202 -10.49 5.71 16.68
C LEU A 202 -10.53 5.43 18.20
N ASP A 203 -9.37 5.32 18.83
CA ASP A 203 -9.24 5.25 20.29
C ASP A 203 -9.18 6.65 20.95
N GLU A 204 -9.09 7.73 20.16
CA GLU A 204 -9.14 9.13 20.64
C GLU A 204 -10.57 9.75 20.64
N VAL A 205 -11.51 9.21 19.86
CA VAL A 205 -12.91 9.71 19.80
C VAL A 205 -13.75 9.15 20.97
N ASP A 206 -14.53 9.97 21.67
CA ASP A 206 -15.35 9.55 22.82
C ASP A 206 -16.18 8.26 22.54
N PRO A 207 -15.99 7.15 23.30
CA PRO A 207 -16.74 5.92 23.10
C PRO A 207 -18.24 6.08 23.41
N GLY A 208 -18.61 7.14 24.14
CA GLY A 208 -19.97 7.58 24.39
C GLY A 208 -20.71 7.99 23.11
N VAL A 209 -20.02 8.51 22.08
CA VAL A 209 -20.66 8.96 20.82
C VAL A 209 -20.55 7.96 19.67
N VAL A 210 -19.54 7.08 19.66
CA VAL A 210 -19.36 6.12 18.56
C VAL A 210 -20.07 4.79 18.83
N ARG A 211 -20.74 4.24 17.81
CA ARG A 211 -21.39 2.93 17.85
C ARG A 211 -20.90 2.06 16.70
N ASN A 212 -20.63 0.79 16.98
CA ASN A 212 -20.42 -0.23 15.97
C ASN A 212 -21.75 -0.59 15.29
N GLU A 213 -21.71 -1.30 14.16
CA GLU A 213 -22.88 -1.80 13.41
C GLU A 213 -23.90 -2.59 14.26
N ASN A 214 -23.42 -3.21 15.35
CA ASN A 214 -24.24 -3.97 16.29
C ASN A 214 -24.75 -3.14 17.50
N GLY A 215 -24.64 -1.81 17.45
CA GLY A 215 -25.07 -0.90 18.51
C GLY A 215 -24.17 -0.85 19.76
N SER A 216 -23.05 -1.58 19.80
CA SER A 216 -22.11 -1.52 20.92
C SER A 216 -21.21 -0.29 20.87
N THR A 217 -20.81 0.22 22.04
CA THR A 217 -19.74 1.22 22.18
C THR A 217 -18.39 0.64 21.72
N ILE A 218 -17.48 1.48 21.24
CA ILE A 218 -16.12 1.04 20.90
C ILE A 218 -15.36 0.67 22.19
N ASN A 219 -14.79 -0.53 22.23
CA ASN A 219 -13.80 -0.89 23.24
C ASN A 219 -12.47 -0.19 22.93
N GLN A 220 -12.16 0.81 23.75
CA GLN A 220 -10.92 1.55 23.69
C GLN A 220 -9.82 0.91 24.53
N ARG A 221 -8.58 0.98 24.06
CA ARG A 221 -7.41 0.54 24.84
C ARG A 221 -6.89 1.73 25.66
N GLN A 222 -7.27 1.78 26.94
CA GLN A 222 -6.90 2.88 27.85
C GLN A 222 -5.39 3.12 27.98
N ASP A 223 -4.55 2.12 27.73
CA ASP A 223 -3.09 2.20 27.97
C ASP A 223 -2.25 2.85 26.85
N SER A 224 -2.85 3.26 25.72
CA SER A 224 -2.07 3.80 24.58
C SER A 224 -1.42 5.17 24.81
N LEU A 225 -1.73 5.85 25.92
CA LEU A 225 -1.25 7.20 26.24
C LEU A 225 -0.05 7.23 27.21
N SER A 226 0.39 6.08 27.74
CA SER A 226 1.59 6.03 28.58
C SER A 226 2.86 6.01 27.73
N HIS A 227 3.41 7.18 27.40
CA HIS A 227 4.75 7.36 26.84
C HIS A 227 5.87 7.06 27.87
N THR A 228 5.68 6.06 28.73
CA THR A 228 6.70 5.56 29.65
C THR A 228 7.46 4.45 28.96
N ARG A 229 8.76 4.67 28.71
CA ARG A 229 9.69 3.62 28.26
C ARG A 229 9.72 2.46 29.27
N SER A 230 8.90 1.44 29.03
CA SER A 230 8.97 0.16 29.72
C SER A 230 9.14 -0.92 28.66
N GLY A 231 10.39 -1.30 28.41
CA GLY A 231 10.67 -2.49 27.60
C GLY A 231 10.11 -3.70 28.33
N THR A 232 9.22 -4.45 27.68
CA THR A 232 8.52 -5.59 28.29
C THR A 232 9.48 -6.74 28.56
N PHE A 233 10.23 -6.66 29.66
CA PHE A 233 11.01 -7.77 30.18
C PHE A 233 10.06 -8.77 30.85
N VAL A 234 9.58 -9.74 30.08
CA VAL A 234 8.77 -10.84 30.61
C VAL A 234 9.70 -11.82 31.33
N GLU A 235 9.94 -11.58 32.61
CA GLU A 235 10.62 -12.54 33.49
C GLU A 235 9.69 -13.72 33.75
N TYR A 236 9.97 -14.86 33.12
CA TYR A 236 9.29 -16.12 33.41
C TYR A 236 9.95 -16.78 34.63
N ASP A 237 9.21 -16.94 35.74
CA ASP A 237 9.64 -17.81 36.84
C ASP A 237 9.55 -19.28 36.40
N TYR A 238 10.68 -19.84 36.00
CA TYR A 238 10.81 -21.21 35.51
C TYR A 238 10.61 -22.31 36.58
N LYS A 239 10.27 -21.97 37.83
CA LYS A 239 10.19 -22.95 38.93
C LYS A 239 8.79 -23.53 39.23
N LYS A 240 7.71 -23.08 38.57
CA LYS A 240 6.35 -23.61 38.81
C LYS A 240 5.52 -23.72 37.53
N PRO A 241 5.10 -24.94 37.11
CA PRO A 241 4.12 -25.08 36.04
C PRO A 241 2.73 -24.65 36.53
N VAL A 242 2.11 -23.72 35.81
CA VAL A 242 0.70 -23.33 36.04
C VAL A 242 -0.19 -24.44 35.50
N SER A 243 -0.94 -25.11 36.39
CA SER A 243 -1.87 -26.17 36.02
C SER A 243 -3.13 -25.60 35.38
N ASN A 244 -3.47 -26.07 34.16
CA ASN A 244 -4.75 -25.78 33.52
C ASN A 244 -5.94 -26.20 34.40
N GLY A 245 -6.92 -25.31 34.57
CA GLY A 245 -8.20 -25.60 35.22
C GLY A 245 -9.36 -24.86 34.55
N TYR A 246 -10.12 -25.57 33.70
CA TYR A 246 -11.50 -25.21 33.36
C TYR A 246 -12.46 -26.02 34.24
N PRO A 247 -13.61 -25.47 34.66
CA PRO A 247 -14.46 -26.11 35.65
C PRO A 247 -15.35 -27.20 35.05
N SER A 248 -15.44 -28.35 35.73
CA SER A 248 -16.51 -29.33 35.50
C SER A 248 -16.98 -29.93 36.84
N LYS A 249 -18.26 -30.29 36.90
CA LYS A 249 -18.95 -30.71 38.12
C LYS A 249 -18.85 -32.22 38.37
N SER A 250 -18.75 -32.54 39.66
CA SER A 250 -19.25 -33.75 40.33
C SER A 250 -18.75 -35.15 39.93
N SER A 251 -18.14 -35.80 40.93
CA SER A 251 -18.43 -37.16 41.42
C SER A 251 -17.51 -38.34 41.05
N SER A 252 -16.88 -38.85 42.12
CA SER A 252 -16.80 -40.28 42.50
C SER A 252 -15.84 -41.27 41.80
N LYS A 253 -14.83 -41.64 42.61
CA LYS A 253 -14.36 -43.03 42.94
C LYS A 253 -13.35 -43.78 42.04
N VAL A 254 -12.39 -44.40 42.76
CA VAL A 254 -11.66 -45.67 42.47
C VAL A 254 -10.61 -45.61 41.34
N VAL A 255 -9.39 -46.19 41.38
CA VAL A 255 -8.37 -46.66 42.36
C VAL A 255 -7.33 -47.49 41.55
N GLN A 256 -6.05 -47.49 41.98
CA GLN A 256 -4.96 -48.46 41.69
C GLN A 256 -3.97 -48.36 40.49
N LYS A 257 -2.67 -48.41 40.87
CA LYS A 257 -1.51 -49.18 40.33
C LYS A 257 -0.64 -48.69 39.14
N SER A 258 0.57 -48.25 39.52
CA SER A 258 1.89 -48.50 38.89
C SER A 258 2.35 -49.98 39.07
N PRO A 259 3.49 -50.51 38.51
CA PRO A 259 4.78 -49.89 38.08
C PRO A 259 5.21 -50.29 36.62
N SER A 260 6.46 -50.37 36.12
CA SER A 260 7.86 -50.27 36.66
C SER A 260 8.93 -49.93 35.59
N THR A 261 10.06 -49.34 36.02
CA THR A 261 11.39 -49.23 35.35
C THR A 261 12.20 -50.55 35.46
N PRO A 262 13.36 -50.82 34.75
CA PRO A 262 14.53 -49.91 34.62
C PRO A 262 15.50 -50.01 33.38
N SER A 263 16.38 -49.00 33.28
CA SER A 263 17.82 -49.00 32.86
C SER A 263 18.37 -49.48 31.49
N ALA A 264 18.92 -48.49 30.75
CA ALA A 264 20.33 -48.31 30.34
C ALA A 264 21.02 -49.03 29.13
N SER A 265 21.53 -48.15 28.24
CA SER A 265 22.83 -48.16 27.52
C SER A 265 23.14 -49.04 26.28
N ASN A 266 23.27 -48.33 25.14
CA ASN A 266 24.33 -48.38 24.10
C ASN A 266 24.73 -49.69 23.38
N VAL A 267 24.28 -49.84 22.12
CA VAL A 267 25.16 -50.06 20.93
C VAL A 267 24.55 -49.34 19.72
N GLN A 268 25.38 -48.75 18.85
CA GLN A 268 24.95 -47.98 17.68
C GLN A 268 24.41 -48.85 16.54
N ARG A 269 23.32 -48.41 15.90
CA ARG A 269 23.06 -48.63 14.46
C ARG A 269 22.75 -47.30 13.80
N ILE A 270 23.45 -47.03 12.71
CA ILE A 270 23.19 -45.89 11.83
C ILE A 270 21.92 -46.22 11.05
N ILE A 271 20.87 -45.42 11.22
CA ILE A 271 19.66 -45.44 10.40
C ILE A 271 19.47 -44.01 9.91
N TYR A 272 19.66 -43.81 8.60
CA TYR A 272 19.02 -42.71 7.88
C TYR A 272 17.63 -43.24 7.49
N ASP A 273 16.53 -42.63 7.96
CA ASP A 273 15.56 -41.92 7.10
C ASP A 273 14.37 -41.29 7.88
N ASP A 274 13.73 -40.31 7.24
CA ASP A 274 12.29 -39.98 7.27
C ASP A 274 11.56 -39.46 8.54
N SER A 275 12.19 -38.60 9.36
CA SER A 275 11.50 -37.89 10.46
C SER A 275 10.86 -36.54 10.10
N VAL A 276 10.66 -36.24 8.80
CA VAL A 276 10.12 -34.94 8.32
C VAL A 276 8.62 -34.79 8.60
N SER A 277 7.91 -35.91 8.82
CA SER A 277 6.44 -35.95 8.93
C SER A 277 5.89 -35.60 10.33
N GLU A 278 6.68 -35.73 11.41
CA GLU A 278 6.15 -35.64 12.79
C GLU A 278 6.09 -34.22 13.39
N LEU A 279 6.69 -33.24 12.73
CA LEU A 279 6.75 -31.85 13.22
C LEU A 279 5.36 -31.19 13.22
N ARG A 280 4.89 -30.82 14.41
CA ARG A 280 3.61 -30.15 14.68
C ARG A 280 3.81 -28.72 15.18
N VAL A 281 2.80 -27.89 14.95
CA VAL A 281 2.70 -26.56 15.57
C VAL A 281 2.66 -26.75 17.10
N GLY A 282 3.43 -25.93 17.81
CA GLY A 282 3.60 -26.03 19.27
C GLY A 282 4.92 -26.66 19.71
N MET A 283 5.57 -27.49 18.88
CA MET A 283 6.81 -28.16 19.24
C MET A 283 8.01 -27.20 19.35
N PHE A 284 8.94 -27.53 20.24
CA PHE A 284 10.21 -26.82 20.40
C PHE A 284 11.28 -27.44 19.51
N VAL A 285 11.99 -26.58 18.78
CA VAL A 285 13.04 -26.94 17.84
C VAL A 285 14.28 -26.08 18.03
N GLU A 286 15.43 -26.62 17.65
CA GLU A 286 16.71 -25.93 17.63
C GLU A 286 17.26 -25.88 16.21
N HIS A 287 17.77 -24.71 15.82
CA HIS A 287 18.39 -24.45 14.54
C HIS A 287 19.85 -24.02 14.73
N GLU A 288 20.77 -24.66 14.00
CA GLU A 288 22.22 -24.44 14.08
C GLU A 288 22.64 -22.95 14.09
N LYS A 289 21.97 -22.12 13.26
CA LYS A 289 22.25 -20.67 13.17
C LYS A 289 21.36 -19.74 14.01
N PHE A 290 20.21 -20.23 14.53
CA PHE A 290 19.19 -19.36 15.15
C PHE A 290 18.85 -19.76 16.59
N GLY A 291 19.49 -20.81 17.11
CA GLY A 291 19.26 -21.30 18.47
C GLY A 291 17.89 -21.97 18.61
N GLN A 292 17.35 -21.89 19.82
CA GLN A 292 16.10 -22.54 20.19
C GLN A 292 14.88 -21.68 19.83
N GLY A 293 13.81 -22.32 19.41
CA GLY A 293 12.57 -21.67 19.01
C GLY A 293 11.36 -22.59 19.04
N LYS A 294 10.17 -22.02 18.89
CA LYS A 294 8.89 -22.73 18.89
C LYS A 294 8.22 -22.64 17.52
N ILE A 295 7.73 -23.76 16.99
CA ILE A 295 6.94 -23.77 15.75
C ILE A 295 5.58 -23.13 16.02
N ILE A 296 5.26 -22.04 15.33
CA ILE A 296 3.98 -21.33 15.45
C ILE A 296 3.04 -21.56 14.27
N ASN A 297 3.57 -21.94 13.10
CA ASN A 297 2.75 -22.32 11.94
C ASN A 297 3.45 -23.36 11.04
N LYS A 298 2.67 -24.16 10.31
CA LYS A 298 3.11 -25.14 9.30
C LYS A 298 2.18 -25.05 8.10
N GLU A 299 2.73 -24.70 6.95
CA GLU A 299 2.00 -24.46 5.69
C GLU A 299 2.53 -25.39 4.59
N GLY A 300 1.66 -25.84 3.68
CA GLY A 300 2.01 -26.76 2.61
C GLY A 300 1.99 -28.24 3.01
N GLN A 301 2.28 -29.11 2.04
CA GLN A 301 2.30 -30.56 2.19
C GLN A 301 3.56 -31.14 1.52
N GLY A 302 4.02 -32.30 1.99
CA GLY A 302 5.17 -33.01 1.40
C GLY A 302 6.46 -32.17 1.38
N SER A 303 7.17 -32.20 0.26
CA SER A 303 8.48 -31.56 0.07
C SER A 303 8.48 -30.04 0.21
N ASP A 304 7.34 -29.40 -0.04
CA ASP A 304 7.20 -27.95 -0.11
C ASP A 304 6.69 -27.34 1.20
N THR A 305 6.63 -28.15 2.26
CA THR A 305 6.28 -27.73 3.61
C THR A 305 7.17 -26.58 4.07
N ARG A 306 6.56 -25.46 4.45
CA ARG A 306 7.21 -24.31 5.09
C ARG A 306 6.72 -24.23 6.53
N ILE A 307 7.62 -23.94 7.46
CA ILE A 307 7.25 -23.70 8.86
C ILE A 307 7.65 -22.29 9.27
N VAL A 308 6.92 -21.75 10.24
CA VAL A 308 7.23 -20.48 10.88
C VAL A 308 7.65 -20.79 12.31
N VAL A 309 8.88 -20.40 12.66
CA VAL A 309 9.48 -20.63 13.97
C VAL A 309 9.81 -19.28 14.60
N VAL A 310 9.45 -19.10 15.87
CA VAL A 310 9.89 -17.96 16.67
C VAL A 310 11.11 -18.39 17.48
N PHE A 311 12.27 -17.85 17.15
CA PHE A 311 13.56 -18.11 17.81
C PHE A 311 13.82 -17.09 18.92
N GLN A 312 14.33 -17.55 20.06
CA GLN A 312 14.53 -16.71 21.26
C GLN A 312 15.35 -15.44 20.95
N ASN A 313 16.44 -15.57 20.19
CA ASN A 313 17.38 -14.47 19.92
C ASN A 313 17.27 -13.86 18.51
N HIS A 314 16.40 -14.40 17.65
CA HIS A 314 16.32 -14.00 16.23
C HIS A 314 14.91 -13.72 15.72
N GLY A 315 13.91 -13.75 16.61
CA GLY A 315 12.51 -13.49 16.28
C GLY A 315 11.91 -14.52 15.34
N GLN A 316 10.88 -14.12 14.60
CA GLN A 316 10.16 -14.98 13.67
C GLN A 316 10.95 -15.22 12.37
N LYS A 317 11.11 -16.49 11.96
CA LYS A 317 11.68 -16.88 10.66
C LYS A 317 10.78 -17.92 9.99
N LYS A 318 10.55 -17.74 8.69
CA LYS A 318 9.88 -18.71 7.82
C LYS A 318 10.95 -19.56 7.13
N LEU A 319 10.93 -20.87 7.36
CA LEU A 319 11.94 -21.82 6.89
C LEU A 319 11.28 -22.90 6.03
N ALA A 320 11.86 -23.23 4.88
CA ALA A 320 11.46 -24.39 4.10
C ALA A 320 11.97 -25.65 4.81
N LEU A 321 11.06 -26.55 5.20
CA LEU A 321 11.33 -27.62 6.15
C LEU A 321 12.47 -28.55 5.68
N LYS A 322 12.49 -28.87 4.37
CA LYS A 322 13.52 -29.66 3.69
C LYS A 322 14.95 -29.13 3.87
N PHE A 323 15.11 -27.83 4.10
CA PHE A 323 16.42 -27.15 4.21
C PHE A 323 16.70 -26.61 5.62
N ALA A 324 15.73 -26.68 6.52
CA ALA A 324 15.79 -26.03 7.83
C ALA A 324 16.71 -26.74 8.85
N LYS A 325 17.09 -28.01 8.63
CA LYS A 325 17.98 -28.79 9.51
C LYS A 325 17.66 -28.65 11.02
N LEU A 326 16.38 -28.76 11.36
CA LEU A 326 15.89 -28.54 12.72
C LEU A 326 16.00 -29.80 13.57
N ARG A 327 16.44 -29.65 14.82
CA ARG A 327 16.44 -30.69 15.84
C ARG A 327 15.28 -30.46 16.80
N VAL A 328 14.43 -31.46 17.00
CA VAL A 328 13.37 -31.40 18.03
C VAL A 328 14.00 -31.48 19.41
N ILE A 329 13.61 -30.56 20.31
CA ILE A 329 14.10 -30.50 21.70
C ILE A 329 12.99 -30.71 22.74
N GLY A 330 11.72 -30.74 22.32
CA GLY A 330 10.56 -31.05 23.16
C GLY A 330 9.24 -30.94 22.41
N GLY A 331 8.25 -31.73 22.82
CA GLY A 331 6.86 -31.70 22.32
C GLY A 331 5.91 -31.23 23.40
#